data_AF-J9EIM5-F1
#
_entry.id   AF-J9EIM5-F1
#
_cell.length_a   1.000
_cell.length_b   1.000
_cell.length_c   1.000
_cell.angle_alpha   90.00
_cell.angle_beta   90.00
_cell.angle_gamma   90.00
#
_symmetry.space_group_name_H-M   'P 1'
#
loop_
_entity.id
_entity.type
_entity.pdbx_description
1 polymer ?
#
loop_
_entity_poly.entity_id
_entity_poly.type
_entity_poly.pdbx_seq_one_letter_code
_entity_poly.pdbx_strand_id
1 'polypeptide(L)'
;MPLVVVCGKPSSGKSTLTECLCRFTVTRKSQRVEVVSDNINASFTRSIYKDSHEEREHRAVLKSEVQRLLSEDCLVICDSLNYIKGFRYELFCIAKLMQTTYCVLYCDASENICQRLNLEKEKIERYKADDIIELVMRFEEPAATNRWDYPLFKVEIGTGSGTHWRYDSSFEQCFCLLGLNEKNLPLEDIYLWLFEGRSLSANESTESASLMPTDFLHVLDHVTKEVVTSVMQQQRTALPGDAFIVPNCILDDDKVQ
;
A
#
# COMPACT_ATOMS: atom_id res chain seq x y z
N MET A 1 -4.78 -2.73 -13.39
CA MET A 1 -4.49 -1.45 -12.69
C MET A 1 -3.38 -1.63 -11.65
N PRO A 2 -2.20 -2.14 -12.03
CA PRO A 2 -1.21 -2.58 -11.04
C PRO A 2 -0.80 -1.48 -10.06
N LEU A 3 -0.61 -1.84 -8.79
CA LEU A 3 0.05 -1.01 -7.79
C LEU A 3 1.45 -1.56 -7.49
N VAL A 4 2.47 -0.73 -7.67
CA VAL A 4 3.85 -1.03 -7.24
C VAL A 4 4.17 -0.14 -6.05
N VAL A 5 4.61 -0.74 -4.95
CA VAL A 5 5.14 0.00 -3.78
C VAL A 5 6.65 -0.17 -3.78
N VAL A 6 7.37 0.92 -4.05
CA VAL A 6 8.84 0.92 -4.02
C VAL A 6 9.29 1.22 -2.60
N CYS A 7 10.12 0.37 -2.02
CA CYS A 7 10.61 0.55 -0.65
C CYS A 7 12.13 0.36 -0.58
N GLY A 8 12.73 0.89 0.49
CA GLY A 8 14.18 0.83 0.71
C GLY A 8 14.64 2.01 1.54
N LYS A 9 15.85 1.88 2.09
CA LYS A 9 16.52 2.92 2.91
C LYS A 9 16.51 4.30 2.23
N PRO A 10 16.61 5.41 2.98
CA PRO A 10 16.72 6.75 2.38
C PRO A 10 17.88 6.82 1.37
N SER A 11 17.66 7.47 0.23
CA SER A 11 18.65 7.59 -0.85
C SER A 11 19.24 6.27 -1.37
N SER A 12 18.47 5.18 -1.38
CA SER A 12 18.89 3.86 -1.91
C SER A 12 18.91 3.75 -3.44
N GLY A 13 18.25 4.65 -4.18
CA GLY A 13 18.10 4.55 -5.64
C GLY A 13 16.68 4.23 -6.12
N LYS A 14 15.69 4.24 -5.21
CA LYS A 14 14.26 4.02 -5.51
C LYS A 14 13.76 4.81 -6.71
N SER A 15 13.96 6.13 -6.73
CA SER A 15 13.45 6.98 -7.81
C SER A 15 14.08 6.67 -9.17
N THR A 16 15.38 6.33 -9.19
CA THR A 16 16.04 5.85 -10.42
C THR A 16 15.43 4.54 -10.88
N LEU A 17 15.24 3.58 -9.96
CA LEU A 17 14.61 2.29 -10.28
C LEU A 17 13.17 2.46 -10.81
N THR A 18 12.40 3.35 -10.18
CA THR A 18 11.06 3.76 -10.63
C THR A 18 11.10 4.31 -12.05
N GLU A 19 12.05 5.21 -12.35
CA GLU A 19 12.22 5.76 -13.69
C GLU A 19 12.51 4.67 -14.73
N CYS A 20 13.41 3.73 -14.43
CA CYS A 20 13.71 2.62 -15.35
C CYS A 20 12.45 1.77 -15.61
N LEU A 21 11.66 1.47 -14.57
CA LEU A 21 10.41 0.71 -14.69
C LEU A 21 9.33 1.45 -15.49
N CYS A 22 9.16 2.76 -15.26
CA CYS A 22 8.24 3.60 -16.03
C CYS A 22 8.55 3.53 -17.51
N ARG A 23 9.82 3.74 -17.87
CA ARG A 23 10.27 3.76 -19.26
C ARG A 23 10.13 2.40 -19.94
N PHE A 24 10.46 1.34 -19.23
CA PHE A 24 10.25 -0.03 -19.71
C PHE A 24 8.78 -0.30 -20.04
N THR A 25 7.89 0.08 -19.12
CA THR A 25 6.45 -0.14 -19.25
C THR A 25 5.87 0.63 -20.45
N VAL A 26 6.23 1.92 -20.58
CA VAL A 26 5.78 2.78 -21.68
C VAL A 26 6.26 2.26 -23.05
N THR A 27 7.43 1.62 -23.11
CA THR A 27 7.96 1.03 -24.36
C THR A 27 7.20 -0.23 -24.78
N ARG A 28 6.68 -1.01 -23.83
CA ARG A 28 5.95 -2.26 -24.09
C ARG A 28 4.47 -2.04 -24.40
N LYS A 29 3.87 -1.04 -23.76
CA LYS A 29 2.43 -0.82 -23.83
C LYS A 29 2.14 0.68 -23.74
N SER A 30 1.25 1.18 -24.59
CA SER A 30 0.69 2.53 -24.50
C SER A 30 -0.30 2.62 -23.33
N GLN A 31 0.19 2.39 -22.11
CA GLN A 31 -0.59 2.46 -20.89
C GLN A 31 -0.14 3.65 -20.06
N ARG A 32 -1.10 4.28 -19.36
CA ARG A 32 -0.81 5.40 -18.45
C ARG A 32 -0.02 4.88 -17.25
N VAL A 33 1.12 5.51 -16.97
CA VAL A 33 1.95 5.24 -15.79
C VAL A 33 1.96 6.50 -14.95
N GLU A 34 1.55 6.39 -13.68
CA GLU A 34 1.51 7.48 -12.73
C GLU A 34 2.41 7.18 -11.54
N VAL A 35 3.30 8.12 -11.22
CA VAL A 35 4.22 8.01 -10.09
C VAL A 35 3.76 8.91 -8.97
N VAL A 36 3.32 8.31 -7.86
CA VAL A 36 3.03 9.03 -6.61
C VAL A 36 4.33 9.12 -5.82
N SER A 37 4.90 10.31 -5.76
CA SER A 37 6.13 10.59 -5.03
C SER A 37 5.94 11.70 -4.01
N ASP A 38 6.96 11.93 -3.18
CA ASP A 38 6.95 12.96 -2.15
C ASP A 38 6.70 14.38 -2.71
N ASN A 39 7.04 14.61 -3.99
CA ASN A 39 6.90 15.89 -4.70
C ASN A 39 5.44 16.29 -4.96
N ILE A 40 4.47 15.42 -4.66
CA ILE A 40 3.05 15.77 -4.82
C ILE A 40 2.63 16.95 -3.94
N ASN A 41 3.28 17.10 -2.79
CA ASN A 41 3.14 18.26 -1.95
C ASN A 41 4.28 19.24 -2.27
N ALA A 42 3.95 20.38 -2.87
CA ALA A 42 4.94 21.40 -3.21
C ALA A 42 5.72 21.94 -1.99
N SER A 43 5.14 21.80 -0.79
CA SER A 43 5.77 22.17 0.48
C SER A 43 6.58 21.04 1.12
N PHE A 44 6.69 19.88 0.45
CA PHE A 44 7.43 18.74 0.99
C PHE A 44 8.91 19.10 1.19
N THR A 45 9.41 18.78 2.38
CA THR A 45 10.82 18.89 2.71
C THR A 45 11.23 17.69 3.56
N ARG A 46 12.49 17.26 3.48
CA ARG A 46 12.97 16.11 4.28
C ARG A 46 12.91 16.33 5.80
N SER A 47 12.70 17.57 6.25
CA SER A 47 12.49 17.87 7.67
C SER A 47 11.22 17.24 8.24
N ILE A 48 10.23 16.87 7.41
CA ILE A 48 8.99 16.26 7.91
C ILE A 48 9.24 14.99 8.72
N TYR A 49 10.32 14.25 8.44
CA TYR A 49 10.65 13.00 9.13
C TYR A 49 11.14 13.21 10.57
N LYS A 50 11.34 14.46 10.99
CA LYS A 50 11.64 14.83 12.39
C LYS A 50 10.38 14.91 13.24
N ASP A 51 9.22 15.12 12.61
CA ASP A 51 7.94 15.25 13.29
C ASP A 51 7.01 14.10 12.88
N SER A 52 6.63 13.27 13.86
CA SER A 52 5.77 12.10 13.59
C SER A 52 4.36 12.47 13.12
N HIS A 53 3.89 13.69 13.44
CA HIS A 53 2.61 14.21 12.97
C HIS A 53 2.70 14.58 11.49
N GLU A 54 3.69 15.38 11.11
CA GLU A 54 3.90 15.78 9.70
C GLU A 54 4.16 14.57 8.81
N GLU A 55 4.94 13.60 9.28
CA GLU A 55 5.17 12.35 8.55
C GLU A 55 3.87 11.56 8.35
N ARG A 56 3.01 11.48 9.38
CA ARG A 56 1.71 10.81 9.28
C ARG A 56 0.78 11.51 8.30
N GLU A 57 0.74 12.84 8.31
CA GLU A 57 -0.05 13.63 7.35
C GLU A 57 0.44 13.43 5.92
N HIS A 58 1.76 13.48 5.70
CA HIS A 58 2.35 13.22 4.39
C HIS A 58 2.00 11.82 3.85
N ARG A 59 2.06 10.81 4.71
CA ARG A 59 1.63 9.44 4.35
C ARG A 59 0.13 9.39 4.00
N ALA A 60 -0.72 10.14 4.70
CA ALA A 60 -2.14 10.22 4.37
C ALA A 60 -2.37 10.86 2.99
N VAL A 61 -1.60 11.88 2.63
CA VAL A 61 -1.65 12.52 1.29
C VAL A 61 -1.23 11.52 0.20
N LEU A 62 -0.08 10.85 0.36
CA LEU A 62 0.39 9.84 -0.60
C LEU A 62 -0.63 8.72 -0.79
N LYS A 63 -1.20 8.22 0.31
CA LYS A 63 -2.22 7.17 0.30
C LYS A 63 -3.48 7.59 -0.45
N SER A 64 -3.99 8.79 -0.15
CA SER A 64 -5.17 9.35 -0.82
C SER A 64 -4.94 9.45 -2.33
N GLU A 65 -3.75 9.90 -2.73
CA GLU A 65 -3.42 10.02 -4.14
C GLU A 65 -3.31 8.65 -4.84
N VAL A 66 -2.64 7.68 -4.21
CA VAL A 66 -2.58 6.31 -4.75
C VAL A 66 -3.99 5.78 -4.99
N GLN A 67 -4.89 5.93 -4.02
CA GLN A 67 -6.27 5.50 -4.15
C GLN A 67 -7.01 6.23 -5.28
N ARG A 68 -6.77 7.54 -5.46
CA ARG A 68 -7.39 8.36 -6.49
C ARG A 68 -6.95 7.97 -7.91
N LEU A 69 -5.70 7.55 -8.08
CA LEU A 69 -5.11 7.26 -9.39
C LEU A 69 -5.34 5.82 -9.87
N LEU A 70 -5.59 4.90 -8.94
CA LEU A 70 -5.90 3.51 -9.28
C LEU A 70 -7.20 3.45 -10.11
N SER A 71 -7.05 3.11 -11.38
CA SER A 71 -8.09 3.12 -12.42
C SER A 71 -7.76 2.11 -13.52
N GLU A 72 -8.78 1.65 -14.28
CA GLU A 72 -8.77 0.42 -15.11
C GLU A 72 -7.54 0.29 -16.03
N ASP A 73 -7.02 1.41 -16.52
CA ASP A 73 -5.88 1.47 -17.45
C ASP A 73 -4.66 2.24 -16.91
N CYS A 74 -4.46 2.27 -15.59
CA CYS A 74 -3.31 2.94 -14.97
C CYS A 74 -2.39 1.97 -14.22
N LEU A 75 -1.08 2.04 -14.47
CA LEU A 75 -0.05 1.54 -13.54
C LEU A 75 0.27 2.66 -12.56
N VAL A 76 0.06 2.41 -11.27
CA VAL A 76 0.41 3.35 -10.21
C VAL A 76 1.66 2.86 -9.50
N ILE A 77 2.67 3.72 -9.39
CA ILE A 77 3.91 3.43 -8.66
C ILE A 77 4.01 4.41 -7.49
N CYS A 78 4.03 3.90 -6.26
CA CYS A 78 4.28 4.70 -5.07
C CYS A 78 5.80 4.74 -4.79
N ASP A 79 6.45 5.82 -5.23
CA ASP A 79 7.87 6.11 -5.01
C ASP A 79 8.06 7.13 -3.88
N SER A 80 7.97 6.63 -2.65
CA SER A 80 8.29 7.39 -1.44
C SER A 80 9.20 6.54 -0.55
N LEU A 81 9.51 7.01 0.65
CA LEU A 81 10.39 6.31 1.58
C LEU A 81 9.84 4.92 1.95
N ASN A 82 8.53 4.77 2.15
CA ASN A 82 7.81 3.49 2.36
C ASN A 82 8.51 2.54 3.36
N TYR A 83 9.17 3.12 4.37
CA TYR A 83 10.15 2.42 5.21
C TYR A 83 9.52 1.62 6.35
N ILE A 84 8.29 1.95 6.74
CA ILE A 84 7.56 1.25 7.79
C ILE A 84 6.56 0.24 7.19
N LYS A 85 6.47 -0.94 7.81
CA LYS A 85 5.56 -2.02 7.42
C LYS A 85 4.09 -1.62 7.49
N GLY A 86 3.74 -0.77 8.48
CA GLY A 86 2.37 -0.33 8.70
C GLY A 86 1.83 0.45 7.49
N PHE A 87 2.66 1.32 6.89
CA PHE A 87 2.25 2.08 5.72
C PHE A 87 2.15 1.21 4.47
N ARG A 88 3.08 0.27 4.28
CA ARG A 88 3.00 -0.71 3.17
C ARG A 88 1.73 -1.57 3.27
N TYR A 89 1.34 -1.95 4.49
CA TYR A 89 0.08 -2.64 4.73
C TYR A 89 -1.15 -1.78 4.37
N GLU A 90 -1.16 -0.49 4.70
CA GLU A 90 -2.23 0.42 4.28
C GLU A 90 -2.38 0.50 2.75
N LEU A 91 -1.27 0.59 2.02
CA LEU A 91 -1.27 0.57 0.55
C LEU A 91 -1.74 -0.77 -0.01
N PHE A 92 -1.35 -1.88 0.62
CA PHE A 92 -1.84 -3.21 0.27
C PHE A 92 -3.36 -3.33 0.46
N CYS A 93 -3.92 -2.79 1.55
CA CYS A 93 -5.36 -2.75 1.77
C CYS A 93 -6.10 -2.00 0.65
N ILE A 94 -5.52 -0.91 0.14
CA ILE A 94 -6.07 -0.20 -1.02
C ILE A 94 -6.03 -1.08 -2.27
N ALA A 95 -4.92 -1.77 -2.53
CA ALA A 95 -4.83 -2.67 -3.68
C ALA A 95 -5.84 -3.83 -3.60
N LYS A 96 -6.12 -4.35 -2.39
CA LYS A 96 -7.19 -5.33 -2.15
C LYS A 96 -8.57 -4.76 -2.43
N LEU A 97 -8.86 -3.56 -1.92
CA LEU A 97 -10.12 -2.87 -2.15
C LEU A 97 -10.38 -2.66 -3.65
N MET A 98 -9.34 -2.27 -4.39
CA MET A 98 -9.38 -2.06 -5.83
C MET A 98 -9.26 -3.35 -6.66
N GLN A 99 -9.17 -4.51 -5.99
CA GLN A 99 -9.02 -5.83 -6.62
C GLN A 99 -7.96 -5.86 -7.72
N THR A 100 -6.78 -5.31 -7.42
CA THR A 100 -5.70 -5.17 -8.40
C THR A 100 -4.47 -5.98 -8.04
N THR A 101 -3.56 -6.14 -9.01
CA THR A 101 -2.23 -6.71 -8.77
C THR A 101 -1.39 -5.74 -7.94
N TYR A 102 -0.59 -6.32 -7.05
CA TYR A 102 0.23 -5.59 -6.09
C TYR A 102 1.61 -6.24 -6.01
N CYS A 103 2.67 -5.43 -5.93
CA CYS A 103 3.98 -5.92 -5.51
C CYS A 103 4.77 -4.89 -4.70
N VAL A 104 5.61 -5.39 -3.80
CA VAL A 104 6.67 -4.62 -3.15
C VAL A 104 7.95 -4.76 -3.97
N LEU A 105 8.48 -3.64 -4.45
CA LEU A 105 9.76 -3.55 -5.12
C LEU A 105 10.79 -3.03 -4.11
N TYR A 106 11.65 -3.93 -3.62
CA TYR A 106 12.64 -3.61 -2.60
C TYR A 106 13.97 -3.21 -3.23
N CYS A 107 14.36 -1.96 -3.00
CA CYS A 107 15.68 -1.41 -3.31
C CYS A 107 16.61 -1.65 -2.12
N ASP A 108 17.40 -2.73 -2.19
CA ASP A 108 18.36 -3.12 -1.16
C ASP A 108 19.70 -2.44 -1.39
N ALA A 109 20.01 -1.44 -0.57
CA ALA A 109 21.26 -0.71 -0.61
C ALA A 109 21.92 -0.72 0.77
N SER A 110 23.24 -0.89 0.81
CA SER A 110 24.00 -0.73 2.05
C SER A 110 23.97 0.73 2.54
N GLU A 111 24.17 0.93 3.84
CA GLU A 111 24.16 2.27 4.44
C GLU A 111 25.21 3.20 3.82
N ASN A 112 26.39 2.65 3.49
CA ASN A 112 27.46 3.37 2.81
C ASN A 112 27.03 3.87 1.42
N ILE A 113 26.27 3.06 0.69
CA ILE A 113 25.73 3.44 -0.62
C ILE A 113 24.68 4.53 -0.45
N CYS A 114 23.76 4.39 0.50
CA CYS A 114 22.75 5.41 0.81
C CYS A 114 23.39 6.77 1.15
N GLN A 115 24.43 6.78 1.97
CA GLN A 115 25.16 7.99 2.31
C GLN A 115 25.86 8.61 1.10
N ARG A 116 26.55 7.81 0.29
CA ARG A 116 27.20 8.26 -0.96
C ARG A 116 26.19 8.88 -1.92
N LEU A 117 25.11 8.17 -2.23
CA LEU A 117 24.06 8.65 -3.12
C LEU A 117 23.37 9.91 -2.57
N ASN A 118 23.25 10.04 -1.24
CA ASN A 118 22.75 11.27 -0.63
C ASN A 118 23.69 12.48 -0.83
N LEU A 119 25.01 12.25 -0.83
CA LEU A 119 26.01 13.30 -1.06
C LEU A 119 26.14 13.70 -2.54
N GLU A 120 25.76 12.83 -3.46
CA GLU A 120 25.73 13.10 -4.91
C GLU A 120 24.55 14.00 -5.32
N LYS A 121 23.47 14.03 -4.53
CA LYS A 121 22.27 14.88 -4.78
C LYS A 121 22.55 16.37 -4.65
N GLU A 122 21.65 17.21 -5.15
CA GLU A 122 21.69 18.65 -4.87
C GLU A 122 21.49 18.94 -3.38
N LYS A 123 22.02 20.05 -2.87
CA LYS A 123 21.97 20.38 -1.42
C LYS A 123 20.55 20.41 -0.85
N ILE A 124 19.58 20.94 -1.60
CA ILE A 124 18.16 20.97 -1.21
C ILE A 124 17.55 19.56 -1.16
N GLU A 125 18.14 18.64 -1.94
CA GLU A 125 17.71 17.27 -2.05
C GLU A 125 18.41 16.29 -1.09
N ARG A 126 19.28 16.77 -0.19
CA ARG A 126 19.98 15.90 0.76
C ARG A 126 19.20 15.75 2.04
N TYR A 127 19.21 14.55 2.59
CA TYR A 127 19.00 14.37 4.02
C TYR A 127 20.19 14.95 4.78
N LYS A 128 19.95 15.54 5.95
CA LYS A 128 21.04 15.89 6.88
C LYS A 128 21.70 14.61 7.37
N ALA A 129 22.96 14.70 7.81
CA ALA A 129 23.75 13.54 8.23
C ALA A 129 23.08 12.74 9.36
N ASP A 130 22.57 13.43 10.38
CA ASP A 130 21.88 12.76 11.50
C ASP A 130 20.54 12.15 11.05
N ASP A 131 19.78 12.89 10.22
CA ASP A 131 18.46 12.47 9.75
C ASP A 131 18.53 11.19 8.91
N ILE A 132 19.54 11.05 8.04
CA ILE A 132 19.67 9.83 7.21
C ILE A 132 20.05 8.62 8.05
N ILE A 133 20.93 8.78 9.05
CA ILE A 133 21.35 7.70 9.94
C ILE A 133 20.13 7.21 10.75
N GLU A 134 19.36 8.13 11.30
CA GLU A 134 18.15 7.80 12.04
C GLU A 134 17.12 7.10 11.17
N LEU A 135 16.84 7.62 9.98
CA LEU A 135 15.89 7.01 9.03
C LEU A 135 16.31 5.60 8.59
N VAL A 136 17.62 5.34 8.45
CA VAL A 136 18.14 4.00 8.17
C VAL A 136 17.83 3.05 9.33
N MET A 137 18.03 3.47 10.58
CA MET A 137 17.72 2.65 11.76
C MET A 137 16.23 2.36 11.92
N ARG A 138 15.37 3.27 11.46
CA ARG A 138 13.91 3.08 11.50
C ARG A 138 13.38 2.18 10.36
N PHE A 139 14.19 1.84 9.36
CA PHE A 139 13.73 1.04 8.21
C PHE A 139 13.34 -0.37 8.62
N GLU A 140 12.07 -0.72 8.39
CA GLU A 140 11.56 -2.08 8.58
C GLU A 140 11.62 -2.81 7.23
N GLU A 141 12.61 -3.69 7.08
CA GLU A 141 12.79 -4.49 5.87
C GLU A 141 11.52 -5.30 5.51
N PRO A 142 11.13 -5.36 4.23
CA PRO A 142 9.99 -6.13 3.78
C PRO A 142 10.18 -7.62 4.07
N ALA A 143 9.22 -8.21 4.78
CA ALA A 143 9.35 -9.57 5.30
C ALA A 143 8.68 -10.61 4.39
N ALA A 144 9.45 -11.60 3.93
CA ALA A 144 8.94 -12.72 3.12
C ALA A 144 7.90 -13.61 3.84
N THR A 145 7.82 -13.53 5.17
CA THR A 145 6.79 -14.22 5.97
C THR A 145 5.40 -13.62 5.76
N ASN A 146 5.32 -12.35 5.40
CA ASN A 146 4.07 -11.64 5.16
C ASN A 146 3.78 -11.63 3.67
N ARG A 147 2.73 -12.32 3.21
CA ARG A 147 2.34 -12.31 1.79
C ARG A 147 2.14 -10.90 1.23
N TRP A 148 1.60 -10.00 2.04
CA TRP A 148 1.35 -8.60 1.69
C TRP A 148 2.60 -7.71 1.72
N ASP A 149 3.67 -8.15 2.38
CA ASP A 149 4.95 -7.42 2.48
C ASP A 149 6.08 -8.14 1.75
N TYR A 150 5.75 -9.18 0.99
CA TYR A 150 6.73 -10.05 0.35
C TYR A 150 7.53 -9.22 -0.66
N PRO A 151 8.87 -9.12 -0.53
CA PRO A 151 9.72 -8.38 -1.45
C PRO A 151 9.87 -9.16 -2.75
N LEU A 152 8.78 -9.21 -3.53
CA LEU A 152 8.67 -10.04 -4.73
C LEU A 152 9.81 -9.78 -5.70
N PHE A 153 10.23 -8.52 -5.78
CA PHE A 153 11.39 -8.10 -6.53
C PHE A 153 12.34 -7.37 -5.60
N LYS A 154 13.49 -7.97 -5.37
CA LYS A 154 14.60 -7.38 -4.59
C LYS A 154 15.71 -7.01 -5.56
N VAL A 155 16.11 -5.74 -5.54
CA VAL A 155 17.18 -5.19 -6.39
C VAL A 155 18.32 -4.74 -5.51
N GLU A 156 19.45 -5.43 -5.59
CA GLU A 156 20.65 -5.12 -4.81
C GLU A 156 21.48 -4.05 -5.50
N ILE A 157 21.56 -2.88 -4.88
CA ILE A 157 22.26 -1.72 -5.41
C ILE A 157 23.75 -1.85 -5.11
N GLY A 158 24.56 -1.83 -6.16
CA GLY A 158 26.00 -2.02 -6.08
C GLY A 158 26.77 -0.71 -5.95
N THR A 159 27.99 -0.80 -5.42
CA THR A 159 29.05 0.16 -5.76
C THR A 159 29.60 -0.28 -7.11
N GLY A 160 29.20 0.35 -8.21
CA GLY A 160 29.69 -0.04 -9.53
C GLY A 160 31.21 -0.15 -9.57
N SER A 161 31.75 -1.36 -9.71
CA SER A 161 33.13 -1.58 -10.15
C SER A 161 33.08 -1.91 -11.63
N GLY A 162 33.29 -0.93 -12.51
CA GLY A 162 33.32 -1.25 -13.93
C GLY A 162 33.09 -0.07 -14.84
N THR A 163 34.20 0.46 -15.35
CA THR A 163 34.39 0.99 -16.71
C THR A 163 33.31 1.92 -17.25
N HIS A 164 33.68 3.19 -17.35
CA HIS A 164 33.14 4.21 -18.24
C HIS A 164 32.57 3.66 -19.56
N TRP A 165 31.29 3.28 -19.57
CA TRP A 165 30.57 2.96 -20.80
C TRP A 165 30.13 4.28 -21.41
N ARG A 166 30.85 4.74 -22.44
CA ARG A 166 30.43 5.85 -23.30
C ARG A 166 29.33 5.35 -24.25
N TYR A 167 28.07 5.36 -23.82
CA TYR A 167 26.95 5.11 -24.72
C TYR A 167 25.73 5.97 -24.38
N ASP A 168 25.04 6.43 -25.43
CA ASP A 168 23.98 7.46 -25.43
C ASP A 168 22.59 6.93 -25.05
N SER A 169 22.46 5.67 -24.64
CA SER A 169 21.18 5.06 -24.29
C SER A 169 20.86 5.34 -22.81
N SER A 170 19.85 6.18 -22.57
CA SER A 170 19.43 6.56 -21.21
C SER A 170 18.96 5.40 -20.30
N PHE A 171 18.74 4.20 -20.86
CA PHE A 171 18.46 2.99 -20.09
C PHE A 171 19.73 2.44 -19.43
N GLU A 172 20.88 2.53 -20.11
CA GLU A 172 22.21 2.20 -19.57
C GLU A 172 22.66 3.17 -18.47
N GLN A 173 22.20 4.42 -18.52
CA GLN A 173 22.46 5.41 -17.47
C GLN A 173 21.82 5.00 -16.14
N CYS A 174 20.61 4.45 -16.19
CA CYS A 174 19.89 3.83 -15.07
C CYS A 174 20.74 2.72 -14.41
N PHE A 175 21.28 1.81 -15.24
CA PHE A 175 22.13 0.70 -14.79
C PHE A 175 23.45 1.18 -14.19
N CYS A 176 24.09 2.16 -14.82
CA CYS A 176 25.33 2.75 -14.32
C CYS A 176 25.14 3.42 -12.93
N LEU A 177 24.07 4.19 -12.77
CA LEU A 177 23.80 4.91 -11.51
C LEU A 177 23.51 3.96 -10.35
N LEU A 178 22.80 2.87 -10.62
CA LEU A 178 22.46 1.84 -9.64
C LEU A 178 23.56 0.79 -9.45
N GLY A 179 24.65 0.84 -10.24
CA GLY A 179 25.71 -0.16 -10.23
C GLY A 179 25.21 -1.56 -10.61
N LEU A 180 24.19 -1.63 -11.46
CA LEU A 180 23.53 -2.86 -11.89
C LEU A 180 24.02 -3.27 -13.29
N ASN A 181 23.96 -4.57 -13.57
CA ASN A 181 24.06 -5.08 -14.94
C ASN A 181 22.65 -5.25 -15.53
N GLU A 182 22.49 -5.12 -16.86
CA GLU A 182 21.19 -5.30 -17.55
C GLU A 182 20.47 -6.61 -17.17
N LYS A 183 21.24 -7.67 -16.90
CA LYS A 183 20.70 -8.99 -16.51
C LYS A 183 20.15 -9.07 -15.08
N ASN A 184 20.48 -8.10 -14.23
CA ASN A 184 20.17 -8.15 -12.80
C ASN A 184 18.91 -7.36 -12.41
N LEU A 185 18.29 -6.64 -13.36
CA LEU A 185 17.07 -5.88 -13.08
C LEU A 185 15.85 -6.64 -13.65
N PRO A 186 14.97 -7.19 -12.79
CA PRO A 186 13.89 -8.09 -13.20
C PRO A 186 12.69 -7.31 -13.80
N LEU A 187 12.93 -6.40 -14.75
CA LEU A 187 11.89 -5.54 -15.32
C LEU A 187 10.83 -6.32 -16.10
N GLU A 188 11.27 -7.36 -16.83
CA GLU A 188 10.35 -8.26 -17.54
C GLU A 188 9.45 -9.01 -16.55
N ASP A 189 10.04 -9.59 -15.51
CA ASP A 189 9.30 -10.35 -14.51
C ASP A 189 8.33 -9.46 -13.73
N ILE A 190 8.75 -8.23 -13.40
CA ILE A 190 7.89 -7.20 -12.81
C ILE A 190 6.72 -6.94 -13.74
N TYR A 191 6.97 -6.67 -15.03
CA TYR A 191 5.92 -6.39 -16.00
C TYR A 191 4.92 -7.56 -16.12
N LEU A 192 5.41 -8.78 -16.29
CA LEU A 192 4.57 -9.98 -16.38
C LEU A 192 3.74 -10.17 -15.12
N TRP A 193 4.32 -10.02 -13.93
CA TRP A 193 3.58 -10.11 -12.68
C TRP A 193 2.46 -9.07 -12.57
N LEU A 194 2.74 -7.83 -12.99
CA LEU A 194 1.79 -6.74 -12.85
C LEU A 194 0.60 -6.85 -13.81
N PHE A 195 0.83 -7.35 -15.03
CA PHE A 195 -0.20 -7.34 -16.09
C PHE A 195 -0.79 -8.71 -16.40
N GLU A 196 -0.06 -9.80 -16.16
CA GLU A 196 -0.52 -11.18 -16.36
C GLU A 196 -0.76 -11.92 -15.04
N GLY A 197 -0.30 -11.35 -13.92
CA GLY A 197 -0.50 -11.90 -12.59
C GLY A 197 -1.96 -11.83 -12.12
N ARG A 198 -2.26 -12.63 -11.08
CA ARG A 198 -3.60 -12.70 -10.49
C ARG A 198 -3.84 -11.50 -9.57
N SER A 199 -4.90 -10.75 -9.84
CA SER A 199 -5.40 -9.69 -8.96
C SER A 199 -5.72 -10.19 -7.56
N LEU A 200 -5.58 -9.30 -6.58
CA LEU A 200 -6.01 -9.56 -5.20
C LEU A 200 -7.54 -9.66 -5.14
N SER A 201 -8.06 -10.58 -4.33
CA SER A 201 -9.48 -10.62 -3.99
C SER A 201 -9.75 -9.70 -2.80
N ALA A 202 -10.88 -8.99 -2.83
CA ALA A 202 -11.39 -8.33 -1.65
C ALA A 202 -11.68 -9.38 -0.56
N ASN A 203 -11.42 -9.03 0.70
CA ASN A 203 -11.95 -9.78 1.84
C ASN A 203 -13.20 -9.05 2.35
N GLU A 204 -14.08 -9.73 3.08
CA GLU A 204 -15.29 -9.14 3.70
C GLU A 204 -14.98 -7.89 4.55
N SER A 205 -13.80 -7.81 5.18
CA SER A 205 -13.35 -6.64 5.95
C SER A 205 -13.08 -5.37 5.11
N THR A 206 -12.99 -5.50 3.79
CA THR A 206 -12.78 -4.41 2.82
C THR A 206 -13.98 -4.19 1.92
N GLU A 207 -15.01 -5.04 2.00
CA GLU A 207 -16.25 -4.80 1.28
C GLU A 207 -17.00 -3.67 1.98
N SER A 208 -17.40 -2.66 1.21
CA SER A 208 -18.34 -1.66 1.73
C SER A 208 -19.58 -2.40 2.20
N ALA A 209 -20.01 -2.17 3.45
CA ALA A 209 -21.23 -2.75 3.99
C ALA A 209 -22.34 -2.63 2.94
N SER A 210 -22.96 -3.76 2.60
CA SER A 210 -24.04 -3.81 1.61
C SER A 210 -25.03 -2.70 1.90
N LEU A 211 -25.39 -1.91 0.88
CA LEU A 211 -26.46 -0.91 1.01
C LEU A 211 -27.66 -1.60 1.64
N MET A 212 -28.09 -1.08 2.79
CA MET A 212 -29.21 -1.63 3.54
C MET A 212 -30.40 -1.81 2.60
N PRO A 213 -31.08 -2.98 2.62
CA PRO A 213 -32.27 -3.17 1.80
C PRO A 213 -33.25 -2.02 2.03
N THR A 214 -33.93 -1.57 0.99
CA THR A 214 -34.87 -0.43 1.06
C THR A 214 -35.99 -0.66 2.08
N ASP A 215 -36.28 -1.92 2.40
CA ASP A 215 -37.32 -2.34 3.35
C ASP A 215 -36.80 -2.54 4.78
N PHE A 216 -35.50 -2.35 5.04
CA PHE A 216 -34.91 -2.66 6.35
C PHE A 216 -35.61 -1.96 7.52
N LEU A 217 -35.85 -0.65 7.40
CA LEU A 217 -36.50 0.13 8.47
C LEU A 217 -37.94 -0.33 8.72
N HIS A 218 -38.63 -0.74 7.67
CA HIS A 218 -40.01 -1.20 7.76
C HIS A 218 -40.09 -2.63 8.33
N VAL A 219 -39.18 -3.53 7.93
CA VAL A 219 -39.03 -4.85 8.56
C VAL A 219 -38.66 -4.71 10.04
N LEU A 220 -37.75 -3.81 10.39
CA LEU A 220 -37.35 -3.56 11.78
C LEU A 220 -38.53 -3.04 12.62
N ASP A 221 -39.27 -2.05 12.11
CA ASP A 221 -40.46 -1.51 12.77
C ASP A 221 -41.56 -2.58 12.93
N HIS A 222 -41.75 -3.42 11.92
CA HIS A 222 -42.69 -4.53 11.98
C HIS A 222 -42.31 -5.55 13.07
N VAL A 223 -41.07 -6.05 13.06
CA VAL A 223 -40.57 -7.04 14.02
C VAL A 223 -40.61 -6.49 15.45
N THR A 224 -40.20 -5.23 15.66
CA THR A 224 -40.25 -4.60 16.99
C THR A 224 -41.68 -4.41 17.49
N LYS A 225 -42.61 -4.03 16.62
CA LYS A 225 -44.04 -3.96 16.97
C LYS A 225 -44.61 -5.32 17.35
N GLU A 226 -44.25 -6.39 16.63
CA GLU A 226 -44.69 -7.74 16.97
C GLU A 226 -44.19 -8.19 18.35
N VAL A 227 -42.91 -7.95 18.63
CA VAL A 227 -42.30 -8.25 19.94
C VAL A 227 -42.99 -7.50 21.06
N VAL A 228 -43.14 -6.17 20.94
CA VAL A 228 -43.79 -5.34 21.95
C VAL A 228 -45.24 -5.76 22.16
N THR A 229 -45.97 -6.02 21.08
CA THR A 229 -47.38 -6.44 21.15
C THR A 229 -47.52 -7.77 21.89
N SER A 230 -46.66 -8.74 21.56
CA SER A 230 -46.65 -10.05 22.20
C SER A 230 -46.36 -9.95 23.71
N VAL A 231 -45.33 -9.17 24.09
CA VAL A 231 -44.97 -8.95 25.50
C VAL A 231 -46.12 -8.28 26.26
N MET A 232 -46.69 -7.21 25.70
CA MET A 232 -47.79 -6.47 26.34
C MET A 232 -49.06 -7.32 26.51
N GLN A 233 -49.32 -8.23 25.56
CA GLN A 233 -50.46 -9.14 25.65
C GLN A 233 -50.25 -10.21 26.73
N GLN A 234 -49.06 -10.82 26.76
CA GLN A 234 -48.73 -11.86 27.74
C GLN A 234 -48.63 -11.30 29.16
N GLN A 235 -48.17 -10.05 29.34
CA GLN A 235 -48.11 -9.37 30.63
C GLN A 235 -49.47 -9.15 31.29
N ARG A 236 -50.56 -9.02 30.51
CA ARG A 236 -51.92 -8.79 31.06
C ARG A 236 -52.46 -9.98 31.86
N THR A 237 -51.99 -11.19 31.55
CA THR A 237 -52.44 -12.44 32.16
C THR A 237 -51.34 -13.13 32.97
N ALA A 238 -50.19 -12.48 33.10
CA ALA A 238 -48.99 -12.99 33.73
C ALA A 238 -49.07 -13.03 35.26
N LEU A 239 -48.58 -14.11 35.85
CA LEU A 239 -48.29 -14.24 37.28
C LEU A 239 -46.77 -14.20 37.54
N PRO A 240 -46.33 -13.83 38.76
CA PRO A 240 -44.92 -13.88 39.13
C PRO A 240 -44.35 -15.30 38.97
N GLY A 241 -43.35 -15.45 38.10
CA GLY A 241 -42.71 -16.74 37.79
C GLY A 241 -43.08 -17.32 36.42
N ASP A 242 -44.01 -16.70 35.69
CA ASP A 242 -44.36 -17.12 34.33
C ASP A 242 -43.25 -16.78 33.33
N ALA A 243 -43.06 -17.69 32.36
CA ALA A 243 -42.13 -17.51 31.24
C ALA A 243 -42.90 -17.12 29.97
N PHE A 244 -42.31 -16.24 29.16
CA PHE A 244 -42.91 -15.73 27.93
C PHE A 244 -42.08 -16.09 26.71
N ILE A 245 -42.76 -16.40 25.62
CA ILE A 245 -42.13 -16.65 24.33
C ILE A 245 -42.16 -15.34 23.54
N VAL A 246 -40.98 -14.85 23.18
CA VAL A 246 -40.82 -13.65 22.36
C VAL A 246 -40.74 -14.07 20.89
N PRO A 247 -41.65 -13.59 20.02
CA PRO A 247 -41.60 -13.91 18.59
C PRO A 247 -40.34 -13.34 17.96
N ASN A 248 -39.85 -13.96 16.89
CA ASN A 248 -38.63 -13.56 16.17
C ASN A 248 -37.32 -13.66 16.99
N CYS A 249 -37.35 -14.30 18.16
CA CYS A 249 -36.16 -14.81 18.86
C CYS A 249 -36.00 -16.31 18.57
N ILE A 250 -34.78 -16.72 18.26
CA ILE A 250 -34.41 -18.05 17.73
C ILE A 250 -34.87 -19.18 18.67
N LEU A 251 -35.30 -20.33 18.10
CA LEU A 251 -35.76 -21.53 18.82
C LEU A 251 -34.63 -22.51 19.21
N ASP A 252 -33.40 -22.28 18.78
CA ASP A 252 -32.20 -23.06 19.11
C ASP A 252 -31.17 -22.14 19.78
N ASP A 253 -31.19 -22.10 21.11
CA ASP A 253 -30.03 -22.37 21.96
C ASP A 253 -30.39 -22.04 23.42
N ASP A 254 -30.25 -23.08 24.24
CA ASP A 254 -30.15 -23.15 25.69
C ASP A 254 -30.81 -22.06 26.56
N LYS A 255 -31.69 -22.58 27.43
CA LYS A 255 -32.07 -21.98 28.70
C LYS A 255 -30.88 -21.22 29.31
N VAL A 256 -30.99 -19.89 29.35
CA VAL A 256 -30.24 -19.09 30.31
C VAL A 256 -30.71 -19.55 31.70
N GLN A 257 -29.86 -20.33 32.37
CA GLN A 257 -29.90 -20.49 33.83
C GLN A 257 -29.25 -19.27 34.48
#